data_AF-A0A526YZD1-F1
#
_entry.id   AF-A0A526YZD1-F1
#
_cell.length_a   1.000
_cell.length_b   1.000
_cell.length_c   1.000
_cell.angle_alpha   90.00
_cell.angle_beta   90.00
_cell.angle_gamma   90.00
#
_symmetry.space_group_name_H-M   'P 1'
#
loop_
_entity.id
_entity.type
_entity.pdbx_description
1 polymer ?
#
loop_
_entity_poly.entity_id
_entity_poly.type
_entity_poly.pdbx_seq_one_letter_code
_entity_poly.pdbx_strand_id
1 'polypeptide(L)' 'MNIQPKHTEPLILSGRDVTAVLGPTNTGKTHLAIERMVAHESGIIGLPLRLLAREVYSRVCE' A
#
# COMPACT_ATOMS: atom_id res chain seq x y z
N MET A 1 -11.26 31.42 -11.25
CA MET A 1 -10.82 30.64 -10.08
C MET A 1 -10.48 29.24 -10.59
N ASN A 2 -9.21 28.99 -10.92
CA ASN A 2 -8.81 27.76 -11.62
C ASN A 2 -8.62 26.65 -10.58
N ILE A 3 -9.64 25.79 -10.42
CA ILE A 3 -9.59 24.65 -9.51
C ILE A 3 -8.77 23.57 -10.23
N GLN A 4 -7.45 23.60 -10.05
CA GLN A 4 -6.58 22.47 -10.38
C GLN A 4 -7.15 21.23 -9.65
N PRO A 5 -7.44 20.12 -10.33
CA PRO A 5 -7.87 18.91 -9.65
C PRO A 5 -6.74 18.48 -8.71
N LYS A 6 -7.01 18.46 -7.40
CA LYS A 6 -6.11 17.80 -6.46
C LYS A 6 -6.00 16.34 -6.93
N HIS A 7 -4.80 15.93 -7.29
CA HIS A 7 -4.48 14.52 -7.58
C HIS A 7 -4.70 13.72 -6.29
N THR A 8 -5.94 13.26 -6.07
CA THR A 8 -6.31 12.46 -4.91
C THR A 8 -5.98 10.97 -5.14
N GLU A 9 -5.79 10.59 -6.40
CA GLU A 9 -5.45 9.23 -6.82
C GLU A 9 -3.93 8.97 -6.72
N PRO A 10 -3.52 7.75 -6.31
CA PRO A 10 -2.11 7.41 -6.23
C PRO A 10 -1.47 7.39 -7.62
N LEU A 11 -0.23 7.87 -7.71
CA LEU A 11 0.58 7.72 -8.90
C LEU A 11 1.12 6.29 -8.94
N ILE A 12 0.76 5.53 -9.97
CA ILE A 12 1.22 4.16 -10.20
C ILE A 12 2.28 4.18 -11.31
N LEU A 13 3.49 3.71 -10.99
CA LEU A 13 4.58 3.52 -11.94
C LEU A 13 4.95 2.05 -11.99
N SER A 14 4.94 1.43 -13.17
CA SER A 14 5.31 0.03 -13.37
C SER A 14 6.54 -0.14 -14.28
N GLY A 15 7.42 -1.08 -13.93
CA GLY A 15 8.58 -1.46 -14.76
C GLY A 15 9.37 -2.63 -14.16
N ARG A 16 9.89 -3.53 -15.00
CA ARG A 16 10.67 -4.73 -14.59
C ARG A 16 10.04 -5.49 -13.41
N ASP A 17 8.74 -5.77 -13.51
CA ASP A 17 7.95 -6.47 -12.47
C ASP A 17 7.82 -5.74 -11.13
N VAL A 18 8.24 -4.48 -11.06
CA VAL A 18 8.07 -3.61 -9.89
C VAL A 18 6.96 -2.61 -10.17
N THR A 19 6.04 -2.48 -9.22
CA THR A 19 5.01 -1.44 -9.23
C THR A 19 5.18 -0.53 -8.01
N ALA A 20 5.43 0.75 -8.25
CA ALA A 20 5.48 1.77 -7.23
C ALA A 20 4.11 2.48 -7.14
N VAL A 21 3.51 2.48 -5.95
CA VAL A 21 2.28 3.21 -5.65
C VAL A 21 2.63 4.40 -4.76
N LEU A 22 2.50 5.61 -5.28
CA LEU A 22 2.93 6.84 -4.63
C LEU A 22 1.73 7.71 -4.23
N GLY A 23 1.81 8.32 -3.04
CA GLY A 23 0.78 9.24 -2.55
C GLY A 23 1.05 9.67 -1.11
N PRO A 24 0.38 10.72 -0.60
CA PRO A 24 0.53 11.23 0.77
C PRO A 24 0.29 10.16 1.83
N THR A 25 0.72 10.36 3.08
CA THR A 25 0.40 9.43 4.18
C THR A 25 -1.11 9.34 4.41
N ASN A 26 -1.58 8.23 5.00
CA ASN A 26 -3.00 7.98 5.32
C ASN A 26 -3.98 7.93 4.12
N THR A 27 -3.49 7.60 2.91
CA THR A 27 -4.31 7.47 1.69
C THR A 27 -4.50 6.01 1.21
N GLY A 28 -4.60 5.04 2.13
CA GLY A 28 -4.96 3.65 1.78
C GLY A 28 -3.90 2.80 1.07
N LYS A 29 -2.69 3.31 0.78
CA LYS A 29 -1.63 2.54 0.09
C LYS A 29 -1.24 1.23 0.78
N THR A 30 -1.15 1.25 2.12
CA THR A 30 -0.85 0.05 2.91
C THR A 30 -1.97 -0.99 2.80
N HIS A 31 -3.22 -0.54 2.73
CA HIS A 31 -4.36 -1.42 2.56
C HIS A 31 -4.30 -2.14 1.20
N LEU A 32 -4.08 -1.37 0.11
CA LEU A 32 -3.88 -1.92 -1.23
C LEU A 32 -2.72 -2.93 -1.28
N ALA A 33 -1.59 -2.63 -0.61
CA ALA A 33 -0.45 -3.53 -0.56
C ALA A 33 -0.78 -4.87 0.15
N ILE A 34 -1.55 -4.82 1.25
CA ILE A 34 -1.97 -6.02 1.99
C ILE A 34 -2.95 -6.85 1.16
N GLU A 35 -3.98 -6.24 0.57
CA GLU A 35 -4.94 -6.95 -0.28
C GLU A 35 -4.25 -7.66 -1.44
N ARG A 36 -3.30 -6.98 -2.09
CA ARG A 36 -2.51 -7.57 -3.18
C ARG A 36 -1.62 -8.70 -2.70
N MET A 37 -1.01 -8.58 -1.51
CA MET A 37 -0.19 -9.64 -0.94
C MET A 37 -1.02 -10.89 -0.63
N VAL A 38 -2.16 -10.74 0.04
CA VAL A 38 -3.03 -11.86 0.45
C VAL A 38 -3.74 -12.54 -0.73
N ALA A 39 -3.91 -11.83 -1.84
CA ALA A 39 -4.44 -12.41 -3.08
C ALA A 39 -3.50 -13.43 -3.75
N HIS A 40 -2.24 -13.54 -3.32
CA HIS A 40 -1.27 -14.52 -3.81
C HIS A 40 -1.08 -15.67 -2.81
N GLU A 41 -0.73 -16.86 -3.30
CA GLU A 41 -0.51 -18.06 -2.45
C GLU A 41 0.58 -17.85 -1.39
N SER A 42 1.59 -17.04 -1.70
CA SER A 42 2.63 -16.63 -0.76
C SER A 42 3.09 -15.20 -1.01
N GLY A 43 3.55 -14.53 0.04
CA GLY A 43 3.98 -13.13 -0.03
C GLY A 43 4.65 -12.65 1.25
N ILE A 44 5.38 -11.53 1.15
CA ILE A 44 6.05 -10.88 2.27
C ILE A 44 5.72 -9.39 2.24
N ILE A 45 5.43 -8.80 3.41
CA ILE A 45 5.30 -7.35 3.59
C ILE A 45 6.41 -6.83 4.51
N GLY A 46 7.20 -5.87 3.98
CA GLY A 46 8.21 -5.16 4.76
C GLY A 46 7.61 -3.93 5.44
N LEU A 47 7.83 -3.77 6.75
CA LEU A 47 7.33 -2.64 7.54
C LEU A 47 8.47 -2.06 8.39
N PRO A 48 8.58 -0.73 8.53
CA PRO A 48 9.71 -0.11 9.21
C PRO A 48 9.68 -0.27 10.74
N LEU A 49 8.51 -0.56 11.32
CA LEU A 49 8.32 -0.64 12.77
C LEU A 49 7.70 -1.98 13.18
N ARG A 50 8.18 -2.53 14.30
CA ARG A 50 7.65 -3.78 14.90
C ARG A 50 6.16 -3.67 15.24
N LEU A 51 5.71 -2.49 15.68
CA LEU A 51 4.30 -2.25 15.99
C LEU A 51 3.41 -2.41 14.77
N LEU A 52 3.86 -1.91 13.60
CA LEU A 52 3.12 -2.08 12.35
C LEU A 52 3.09 -3.54 11.92
N ALA A 53 4.19 -4.28 12.08
CA ALA A 53 4.22 -5.71 11.80
C ALA A 53 3.20 -6.48 12.67
N ARG A 54 3.11 -6.13 13.96
CA ARG A 54 2.11 -6.72 14.86
C ARG A 54 0.68 -6.35 14.46
N GLU A 55 0.41 -5.09 14.12
CA GLU A 55 -0.92 -4.64 13.67
C GLU A 55 -1.37 -5.39 12.41
N VAL A 56 -0.48 -5.51 11.41
CA VAL A 56 -0.79 -6.21 10.17
C VAL A 56 -0.98 -7.71 10.41
N TYR A 57 -0.13 -8.33 11.23
CA TYR A 57 -0.29 -9.75 11.58
C TYR A 57 -1.64 -10.03 12.24
N SER A 58 -2.02 -9.26 13.26
CA SER A 58 -3.34 -9.41 13.89
C SER A 58 -4.47 -9.22 12.89
N ARG A 59 -4.42 -8.23 11.99
CA ARG A 59 -5.47 -8.01 10.99
C ARG A 59 -5.62 -9.15 9.97
N VAL A 60 -4.54 -9.87 9.66
CA VAL A 60 -4.52 -10.89 8.59
C VAL A 60 -4.73 -12.30 9.14
N CYS A 61 -4.28 -12.57 10.36
CA CYS A 61 -4.28 -13.90 10.96
C CYS A 61 -5.38 -14.13 12.00
N GLU A 62 -6.03 -13.07 12.51
CA GLU A 62 -7.25 -13.18 13.33
C GLU A 62 -8.50 -13.12 12.42
#